data_AF-A0A2E7UNF1-F1
#
_entry.id   AF-A0A2E7UNF1-F1
#
_cell.length_a   1.000
_cell.length_b   1.000
_cell.length_c   1.000
_cell.angle_alpha   90.00
_cell.angle_beta   90.00
_cell.angle_gamma   90.00
#
_symmetry.space_group_name_H-M   'P 1'
#
loop_
_entity.id
_entity.type
_entity.pdbx_description
1 polymer ?
#
loop_
_entity_poly.entity_id
_entity_poly.type
_entity_poly.pdbx_seq_one_letter_code
_entity_poly.pdbx_strand_id
1 'polypeptide(L)'
;MVRRVPSENNLALYVRIPPSMQPYVLPKGYVAVDGCSLTIGTVEGDVFSLHIIPETLRLTTLGDRQIGDRFNIEVDAMTQAVVETVQRVMAARGVDA
;
A
#
# COMPACT_ATOMS: atom_id res chain seq x y z
N MET A 1 -2.32 -10.21 4.81
CA MET A 1 -1.82 -9.43 5.96
C MET A 1 -0.72 -10.19 6.67
N VAL A 2 0.35 -9.53 7.13
CA VAL A 2 1.46 -10.17 7.85
C VAL A 2 1.57 -9.76 9.32
N ARG A 3 1.08 -8.57 9.70
CA ARG A 3 1.07 -8.11 11.08
C ARG A 3 -0.10 -7.14 11.30
N ARG A 4 -0.68 -7.18 12.50
CA ARG A 4 -1.79 -6.33 12.97
C ARG A 4 -1.45 -5.83 14.37
N VAL A 5 -1.49 -4.52 14.60
CA VAL A 5 -1.15 -3.92 15.89
C VAL A 5 -2.30 -2.99 16.32
N PRO A 6 -3.22 -3.46 17.18
CA PRO A 6 -4.28 -2.64 17.71
C PRO A 6 -3.74 -1.63 18.73
N SER A 7 -4.40 -0.49 18.83
CA SER A 7 -4.25 0.52 19.89
C SER A 7 -5.63 0.86 20.44
N GLU A 8 -5.74 1.79 21.39
CA GLU A 8 -7.01 2.17 22.03
C GLU A 8 -8.13 2.43 21.02
N ASN A 9 -7.86 3.19 19.96
CA ASN A 9 -8.86 3.60 18.98
C ASN A 9 -8.43 3.39 17.51
N ASN A 10 -7.18 2.98 17.27
CA ASN A 10 -6.64 2.85 15.91
C ASN A 10 -6.09 1.46 15.67
N LEU A 11 -5.90 1.12 14.40
CA LEU A 11 -5.35 -0.16 13.99
C LEU A 11 -4.22 0.05 12.98
N ALA A 12 -3.03 -0.46 13.30
CA ALA A 12 -1.94 -0.53 12.33
C ALA A 12 -1.95 -1.89 11.63
N LEU A 13 -2.02 -1.88 10.30
CA LEU A 13 -1.96 -3.08 9.47
C LEU A 13 -0.64 -3.09 8.71
N TYR A 14 -0.05 -4.28 8.54
CA TYR A 14 1.14 -4.48 7.71
C TYR A 14 0.80 -5.49 6.62
N VAL A 15 0.94 -5.05 5.38
CA VAL A 15 0.48 -5.75 4.19
C VAL A 15 1.68 -6.07 3.31
N ARG A 16 1.84 -7.35 2.99
CA ARG A 16 2.83 -7.83 2.03
C ARG A 16 2.28 -7.71 0.62
N ILE A 17 3.10 -7.21 -0.31
CA ILE A 17 2.77 -7.06 -1.73
C ILE A 17 3.71 -7.87 -2.63
N PRO A 18 3.26 -8.28 -3.83
CA PRO A 18 4.14 -8.93 -4.80
C PRO A 18 5.22 -7.95 -5.31
N PRO A 19 6.38 -8.46 -5.79
CA PRO A 19 7.46 -7.63 -6.32
C PRO A 19 7.04 -6.65 -7.43
N SER A 20 6.07 -7.03 -8.26
CA SER A 20 5.54 -6.19 -9.33
C SER A 20 4.87 -4.91 -8.84
N MET A 21 4.40 -4.85 -7.59
CA MET A 21 3.74 -3.67 -7.02
C MET A 21 4.70 -2.76 -6.25
N GLN A 22 5.88 -3.26 -5.85
CA GLN A 22 6.82 -2.51 -5.02
C GLN A 22 7.23 -1.14 -5.58
N PRO A 23 7.49 -0.98 -6.90
CA PRO A 23 7.87 0.33 -7.46
C PRO A 23 6.82 1.43 -7.27
N TYR A 24 5.55 1.05 -7.02
CA TYR A 24 4.42 1.97 -6.95
C TYR A 24 3.94 2.23 -5.53
N VAL A 25 4.47 1.52 -4.53
CA VAL A 25 4.10 1.69 -3.12
C VAL A 25 5.16 2.53 -2.43
N LEU A 26 4.92 3.84 -2.41
CA LEU A 26 5.86 4.82 -1.88
C LEU A 26 5.40 5.32 -0.50
N PRO A 27 6.32 5.55 0.47
CA PRO A 27 5.98 6.13 1.76
C PRO A 27 5.24 7.46 1.60
N LYS A 28 4.17 7.66 2.37
CA LYS A 28 3.27 8.83 2.29
C LYS A 28 2.49 8.95 0.96
N GLY A 29 2.58 7.94 0.09
CA GLY A 29 1.72 7.83 -1.09
C GLY A 29 0.32 7.32 -0.74
N TYR A 30 -0.45 6.99 -1.76
CA TYR A 30 -1.80 6.43 -1.64
C TYR A 30 -1.87 5.00 -2.18
N VAL A 31 -2.74 4.21 -1.57
CA VAL A 31 -3.08 2.86 -2.01
C VAL A 31 -4.55 2.61 -1.69
N ALA A 32 -5.24 1.89 -2.57
CA ALA A 32 -6.57 1.39 -2.27
C ALA A 32 -6.48 -0.05 -1.75
N VAL A 33 -7.15 -0.30 -0.62
CA VAL A 33 -7.24 -1.62 0.02
C VAL A 33 -8.71 -1.98 0.16
N ASP A 34 -9.14 -3.04 -0.53
CA ASP A 34 -10.56 -3.41 -0.64
C ASP A 34 -11.45 -2.20 -1.01
N GLY A 35 -10.96 -1.36 -1.93
CA GLY A 35 -11.64 -0.14 -2.39
C GLY A 35 -11.53 1.06 -1.44
N CYS A 36 -10.91 0.92 -0.27
CA CYS A 36 -10.71 2.02 0.67
C CYS A 36 -9.41 2.76 0.33
N SER A 37 -9.50 4.06 0.02
CA SER A 37 -8.32 4.91 -0.19
C SER A 37 -7.62 5.19 1.14
N LEU A 38 -6.35 4.82 1.24
CA LEU A 38 -5.54 4.91 2.46
C LEU A 38 -4.17 5.50 2.15
N THR A 39 -3.61 6.20 3.13
CA THR A 39 -2.24 6.69 3.07
C THR A 39 -1.26 5.60 3.47
N ILE A 40 -0.23 5.39 2.65
CA ILE A 40 0.86 4.47 2.93
C ILE A 40 1.72 5.04 4.06
N GLY A 41 1.91 4.25 5.11
CA GLY A 41 2.81 4.56 6.22
C GLY A 41 4.28 4.26 5.88
N THR A 42 4.88 3.34 6.64
CA THR A 42 6.24 2.87 6.39
C THR A 42 6.25 1.82 5.28
N VAL A 43 7.35 1.75 4.54
CA VAL A 43 7.60 0.71 3.53
C VAL A 43 8.94 0.07 3.86
N GLU A 44 8.94 -1.24 4.07
CA GLU A 44 10.10 -2.06 4.43
C GLU A 44 10.13 -3.28 3.51
N GLY A 45 10.92 -3.20 2.44
CA GLY A 45 11.00 -4.25 1.42
C GLY A 45 9.66 -4.49 0.73
N ASP A 46 9.10 -5.68 0.90
CA ASP A 46 7.83 -6.10 0.31
C ASP A 46 6.61 -5.85 1.22
N VAL A 47 6.79 -5.14 2.35
CA VAL A 47 5.74 -4.85 3.33
C VAL A 47 5.55 -3.36 3.51
N PHE A 48 4.31 -2.90 3.46
CA PHE A 48 3.94 -1.53 3.83
C PHE A 48 2.96 -1.50 5.00
N SER A 49 2.92 -0.37 5.72
CA SER A 49 2.00 -0.16 6.83
C SER A 49 0.85 0.79 6.48
N LEU A 50 -0.27 0.59 7.18
CA LEU A 50 -1.46 1.45 7.12
C LEU A 50 -1.88 1.78 8.54
N HIS A 51 -2.27 3.03 8.77
CA HIS A 51 -2.83 3.49 10.04
C HIS A 51 -4.32 3.78 9.85
N ILE A 52 -5.16 2.91 10.40
CA ILE A 52 -6.61 2.97 10.24
C ILE A 52 -7.22 3.67 11.45
N ILE A 53 -7.93 4.77 11.18
CA ILE A 53 -8.62 5.59 12.18
C ILE A 53 -9.99 4.98 12.55
N PRO A 54 -10.60 5.38 13.68
CA PRO A 54 -11.85 4.78 14.16
C PRO A 54 -12.97 4.80 13.13
N GLU A 55 -13.11 5.92 12.40
CA GLU A 55 -14.19 6.07 11.43
C GLU A 55 -14.05 5.10 10.26
N THR A 56 -12.83 4.87 9.77
CA THR A 56 -12.57 3.87 8.73
C THR A 56 -12.81 2.45 9.26
N LEU A 57 -12.44 2.16 10.50
CA LEU A 57 -12.74 0.85 11.12
C LEU A 57 -14.25 0.61 11.24
N ARG A 58 -15.02 1.66 11.54
CA ARG A 58 -16.48 1.61 11.69
C ARG A 58 -17.22 1.44 10.37
N LEU A 59 -16.71 2.05 9.29
CA LEU A 59 -17.39 2.11 7.99
C LEU A 59 -16.93 1.03 7.00
N THR A 60 -15.87 0.27 7.30
CA THR A 60 -15.25 -0.68 6.36
C THR A 60 -15.04 -2.04 7.00
N THR A 61 -14.73 -3.05 6.19
CA THR A 61 -14.44 -4.41 6.66
C THR A 61 -13.01 -4.57 7.20
N LEU A 62 -12.18 -3.52 7.16
CA LEU A 62 -10.76 -3.59 7.53
C LEU A 62 -10.54 -3.92 9.00
N GLY A 63 -11.50 -3.60 9.88
CA GLY A 63 -11.40 -3.88 11.32
C GLY A 63 -11.40 -5.37 11.66
N ASP A 64 -12.15 -6.17 10.90
CA ASP A 64 -12.39 -7.60 11.17
C ASP A 64 -11.30 -8.50 10.58
N ARG A 65 -10.46 -7.95 9.70
CA ARG A 65 -9.43 -8.67 8.95
C ARG A 65 -8.36 -9.25 9.88
N GLN A 66 -7.93 -10.46 9.57
CA GLN A 66 -6.98 -11.25 10.36
C GLN A 66 -5.68 -11.52 9.60
N ILE A 67 -4.63 -11.88 10.35
CA ILE A 67 -3.34 -12.23 9.75
C ILE A 67 -3.57 -13.41 8.80
N GLY A 68 -2.99 -13.34 7.60
CA GLY A 68 -3.25 -14.30 6.52
C GLY A 68 -4.32 -13.87 5.52
N ASP A 69 -5.23 -12.95 5.88
CA ASP A 69 -6.26 -12.48 4.95
C ASP A 69 -5.65 -11.79 3.73
N ARG A 70 -6.28 -12.02 2.57
CA ARG A 70 -5.94 -11.35 1.32
C ARG A 70 -6.73 -10.06 1.21
N PHE A 71 -6.10 -9.09 0.57
CA PHE A 71 -6.69 -7.81 0.24
C PHE A 71 -6.65 -7.62 -1.27
N ASN A 72 -7.67 -6.97 -1.81
CA ASN A 72 -7.57 -6.37 -3.13
C ASN A 72 -6.76 -5.09 -3.00
N ILE A 73 -5.60 -5.03 -3.67
CA ILE A 73 -4.69 -3.90 -3.62
C ILE A 73 -4.67 -3.23 -4.99
N GLU A 74 -4.95 -1.93 -4.99
CA GLU A 74 -4.86 -1.07 -6.17
C GLU A 74 -3.84 0.03 -5.89
N VAL A 75 -2.81 0.12 -6.73
CA VAL A 75 -1.80 1.18 -6.65
C VAL A 75 -2.37 2.47 -7.21
N ASP A 76 -1.90 3.62 -6.71
CA ASP A 76 -2.32 4.91 -7.23
C ASP A 76 -1.96 5.06 -8.72
N ALA A 77 -2.96 5.38 -9.53
CA ALA A 77 -2.81 5.49 -10.98
C ALA A 77 -1.83 6.61 -11.38
N MET A 78 -1.77 7.69 -10.61
CA MET A 78 -0.81 8.78 -10.87
C MET A 78 0.62 8.29 -10.60
N THR A 79 0.84 7.64 -9.46
CA THR A 79 2.13 7.04 -9.12
C THR A 79 2.57 6.03 -10.17
N GLN A 80 1.66 5.15 -10.61
CA GLN A 80 1.95 4.19 -11.68
C GLN A 80 2.35 4.89 -12.98
N ALA A 81 1.59 5.89 -13.42
CA ALA A 81 1.88 6.63 -14.65
C ALA A 81 3.25 7.33 -14.59
N VAL A 82 3.59 7.93 -13.45
CA VAL A 82 4.89 8.59 -13.24
C VAL A 82 6.03 7.57 -13.28
N VAL A 83 5.94 6.49 -12.50
CA VAL A 83 6.98 5.46 -12.42
C VAL A 83 7.21 4.81 -13.78
N GLU A 84 6.14 4.39 -14.47
CA GLU A 84 6.25 3.79 -15.80
C GLU A 84 6.84 4.76 -16.83
N THR A 85 6.45 6.04 -16.78
CA THR A 85 7.00 7.05 -17.70
C THR A 85 8.49 7.24 -17.47
N VAL A 86 8.92 7.36 -16.22
CA VAL A 86 10.35 7.50 -15.87
C VAL A 86 11.13 6.27 -16.32
N GLN A 87 10.64 5.06 -16.06
CA GLN A 87 11.29 3.82 -16.50
C GLN A 87 11.45 3.76 -18.02
N ARG A 88 10.41 4.11 -18.79
CA ARG A 88 10.47 4.17 -20.26
C ARG A 88 11.51 5.19 -20.74
N VAL A 89 11.57 6.37 -20.12
CA VAL A 89 12.53 7.42 -20.50
C VAL A 89 13.96 7.00 -20.17
N MET A 90 14.21 6.36 -19.03
CA MET A 90 15.54 5.85 -18.65
C MET A 90 16.01 4.73 -19.59
N ALA A 91 15.12 3.77 -19.89
CA ALA A 91 15.40 2.70 -20.85
C ALA A 91 15.73 3.23 -22.25
N ALA A 92 14.99 4.23 -22.73
CA ALA A 92 15.26 4.88 -24.02
C ALA A 92 16.61 5.63 -24.06
N ARG A 93 17.15 6.02 -22.90
CA ARG A 93 18.44 6.72 -22.77
C ARG A 93 19.62 5.77 -22.56
N GLY A 94 19.40 4.46 -22.52
CA GLY A 94 20.45 3.47 -22.25
C GLY A 94 21.05 3.59 -20.85
N VAL A 95 20.30 4.20 -19.92
CA VAL A 95 20.66 4.27 -18.51
C VAL A 95 19.81 3.22 -17.80
N ASP A 96 20.38 2.03 -17.62
CA ASP A 96 19.75 1.02 -16.77
C ASP A 96 19.80 1.49 -15.32
N ALA A 97 18.64 1.47 -14.65
CA ALA A 97 18.47 1.83 -13.25
C ALA A 97 18.78 0.66 -12.32
#